data_AF-A0A7Y0XCY0-F1
#
_entry.id   AF-A0A7Y0XCY0-F1
#
_cell.length_a   1.000
_cell.length_b   1.000
_cell.length_c   1.000
_cell.angle_alpha   90.00
_cell.angle_beta   90.00
_cell.angle_gamma   90.00
#
_symmetry.space_group_name_H-M   'P 1'
#
loop_
_entity.id
_entity.type
_entity.pdbx_description
1 polymer ?
#
loop_
_entity_poly.entity_id
_entity_poly.type
_entity_poly.pdbx_seq_one_letter_code
_entity_poly.pdbx_strand_id
1 'polypeptide(L)'
;SVMATTRQITIADVERNPPEGNWELINGEIIPVNPTSYWAARVTARILRLLDDYAETHKPGDVVGPDAGFVIFPDEDTLVAPDV
;
A
#
# COMPACT_ATOMS: atom_id res chain seq x y z
N SER A 1 -11.94 19.54 28.05
CA SER A 1 -12.23 18.93 26.75
C SER A 1 -12.15 17.43 26.88
N VAL A 2 -13.19 16.70 26.47
CA VAL A 2 -13.11 15.24 26.33
C VAL A 2 -12.23 14.98 25.12
N MET A 3 -11.04 14.40 25.31
CA MET A 3 -10.27 13.87 24.19
C MET A 3 -11.03 12.63 23.69
N ALA A 4 -11.57 12.71 22.48
CA ALA A 4 -12.01 11.52 21.78
C ALA A 4 -10.74 10.71 21.47
N THR A 5 -10.53 9.61 22.17
CA THR A 5 -9.58 8.58 21.74
C THR A 5 -10.14 7.94 20.48
N THR A 6 -9.73 8.43 19.32
CA THR A 6 -9.91 7.72 18.05
C THR A 6 -9.30 6.33 18.24
N ARG A 7 -10.09 5.28 18.05
CA ARG A 7 -9.57 3.91 18.11
C ARG A 7 -8.51 3.76 17.02
N GLN A 8 -7.28 3.55 17.45
CA GLN A 8 -6.16 3.22 16.57
C GLN A 8 -6.35 1.79 16.04
N ILE A 9 -6.32 1.62 14.72
CA ILE A 9 -6.47 0.32 14.05
C ILE A 9 -5.08 -0.29 13.86
N THR A 10 -4.88 -1.54 14.25
CA THR A 10 -3.58 -2.20 14.07
C THR A 10 -3.47 -2.92 12.73
N ILE A 11 -2.26 -3.25 12.29
CA ILE A 11 -2.04 -4.14 11.14
C ILE A 11 -2.76 -5.49 11.35
N ALA A 12 -2.68 -6.06 12.55
CA ALA A 12 -3.35 -7.31 12.87
C ALA A 12 -4.89 -7.21 12.82
N ASP A 13 -5.46 -6.04 13.06
CA ASP A 13 -6.91 -5.81 12.91
C ASP A 13 -7.31 -5.87 11.43
N VAL A 14 -6.57 -5.20 10.54
CA VAL A 14 -6.88 -5.18 9.09
C VAL A 14 -6.59 -6.51 8.42
N GLU A 15 -5.59 -7.29 8.87
CA GLU A 15 -5.37 -8.65 8.37
C GLU A 15 -6.53 -9.59 8.69
N ARG A 16 -7.17 -9.40 9.84
CA ARG A 16 -8.33 -10.22 10.26
C ARG A 16 -9.62 -9.79 9.58
N ASN A 17 -9.81 -8.49 9.39
CA ASN A 17 -11.03 -7.92 8.82
C ASN A 17 -10.71 -6.65 8.02
N PRO A 18 -10.23 -6.81 6.76
CA PRO A 18 -9.83 -5.69 5.94
C PRO A 18 -11.04 -4.80 5.60
N PRO A 19 -10.90 -3.46 5.67
CA PRO A 19 -11.90 -2.55 5.14
C PRO A 19 -12.19 -2.80 3.65
N GLU A 20 -13.40 -2.49 3.21
CA GLU A 20 -13.77 -2.54 1.80
C GLU A 20 -13.10 -1.40 1.01
N GLY A 21 -12.86 -1.64 -0.28
CA GLY A 21 -12.28 -0.65 -1.19
C GLY A 21 -10.77 -0.50 -1.07
N ASN A 22 -10.23 0.56 -1.67
CA ASN A 22 -8.80 0.86 -1.64
C ASN A 22 -8.50 1.81 -0.47
N TRP A 23 -7.52 1.43 0.33
CA TRP A 23 -7.13 2.17 1.52
C TRP A 23 -5.67 1.90 1.87
N GLU A 24 -5.11 2.78 2.69
CA GLU A 24 -3.84 2.61 3.38
C GLU A 24 -4.09 2.76 4.89
N LEU A 25 -3.26 2.11 5.70
CA LEU A 25 -3.20 2.32 7.14
C LEU A 25 -1.99 3.20 7.40
N ILE A 26 -2.18 4.39 7.98
CA ILE A 26 -1.10 5.33 8.29
C ILE A 26 -1.19 5.66 9.77
N ASN A 27 -0.19 5.23 10.56
CA ASN A 27 -0.16 5.45 12.02
C ASN A 27 -1.48 5.10 12.70
N GLY A 28 -2.03 3.93 12.39
CA GLY A 28 -3.28 3.45 12.97
C GLY A 28 -4.57 4.06 12.43
N GLU A 29 -4.50 4.89 11.38
CA GLU A 29 -5.65 5.52 10.72
C GLU A 29 -5.87 4.97 9.30
N ILE A 30 -7.11 4.60 8.98
CA ILE A 30 -7.48 4.15 7.63
C ILE A 30 -7.70 5.37 6.73
N ILE A 31 -6.88 5.47 5.69
CA ILE A 31 -6.93 6.53 4.70
C ILE A 31 -7.46 5.94 3.39
N PRO A 32 -8.65 6.35 2.90
CA PRO A 32 -9.16 5.87 1.63
C PRO A 32 -8.30 6.39 0.47
N VAL A 33 -7.99 5.51 -0.48
CA VAL A 33 -7.26 5.85 -1.70
C VAL A 33 -8.27 6.00 -2.85
N ASN A 34 -8.17 7.12 -3.56
CA ASN A 34 -9.03 7.37 -4.72
C ASN A 34 -8.72 6.36 -5.83
N PRO A 35 -9.73 5.96 -6.63
CA PRO A 35 -9.50 5.14 -7.81
C PRO A 35 -8.49 5.78 -8.77
N THR A 36 -7.53 4.99 -9.23
CA THR A 36 -6.49 5.42 -10.17
C THR A 36 -7.09 5.72 -11.54
N SER A 37 -6.77 6.88 -12.12
CA SER A 37 -7.17 7.21 -13.50
C SER A 37 -6.48 6.29 -14.52
N TYR A 38 -7.09 6.08 -15.69
CA TYR A 38 -6.46 5.29 -16.77
C TYR A 38 -5.06 5.79 -17.14
N TRP A 39 -4.86 7.10 -17.21
CA TRP A 39 -3.55 7.67 -17.54
C TRP A 39 -2.50 7.32 -16.48
N ALA A 40 -2.83 7.50 -15.19
CA ALA A 40 -1.93 7.14 -14.09
C ALA A 40 -1.63 5.63 -14.12
N ALA A 41 -2.65 4.78 -14.23
CA ALA A 41 -2.47 3.33 -14.34
C ALA A 41 -1.58 2.94 -15.52
N ARG A 42 -1.73 3.62 -16.67
CA ARG A 42 -0.91 3.37 -17.85
C ARG A 42 0.56 3.76 -17.65
N VAL A 43 0.82 4.83 -16.91
CA VAL A 43 2.18 5.25 -16.53
C VAL A 43 2.79 4.23 -15.58
N THR A 44 2.09 3.87 -14.50
CA THR A 44 2.52 2.85 -13.53
C THR A 44 2.87 1.54 -14.21
N ALA A 45 2.00 1.02 -15.09
CA ALA A 45 2.25 -0.21 -15.82
C ALA A 45 3.50 -0.16 -16.73
N ARG A 46 3.89 1.03 -17.22
CA ARG A 46 5.13 1.17 -18.00
C ARG A 46 6.36 1.16 -17.11
N ILE A 47 6.28 1.77 -15.93
CA ILE A 47 7.38 1.80 -14.96
C ILE A 47 7.61 0.39 -14.42
N LEU A 48 6.54 -0.27 -13.96
CA LEU A 48 6.59 -1.63 -13.44
C LEU A 48 7.25 -2.59 -14.43
N ARG A 49 6.80 -2.59 -15.70
CA ARG A 49 7.42 -3.44 -16.73
C ARG A 49 8.91 -3.17 -16.92
N LEU A 50 9.34 -1.90 -16.92
CA LEU A 50 10.76 -1.59 -17.10
C LEU A 50 11.61 -2.05 -15.91
N LEU A 51 11.09 -1.92 -14.69
CA LEU A 51 11.76 -2.38 -13.48
C LEU A 51 11.81 -3.91 -13.42
N ASP A 52 10.71 -4.57 -13.77
CA ASP A 52 10.60 -6.03 -13.78
C ASP A 52 11.50 -6.67 -14.85
N ASP A 53 11.50 -6.13 -16.08
CA ASP A 53 12.42 -6.54 -17.16
C ASP A 53 13.90 -6.45 -16.69
N TYR A 54 14.24 -5.39 -15.96
CA TYR A 54 15.58 -5.21 -15.38
C TYR A 54 15.85 -6.22 -14.26
N ALA A 55 14.88 -6.44 -13.38
CA ALA A 55 15.00 -7.31 -12.22
C ALA A 55 15.17 -8.79 -12.64
N GLU A 56 14.38 -9.26 -13.60
CA GLU A 56 14.52 -10.61 -14.17
C GLU A 56 15.91 -10.84 -14.77
N THR A 57 16.44 -9.82 -15.46
CA THR A 57 17.73 -9.91 -16.14
C THR A 57 18.92 -9.88 -15.18
N HIS A 58 18.89 -8.99 -14.17
CA HIS A 58 20.03 -8.70 -13.31
C HIS A 58 19.94 -9.32 -11.91
N LYS A 59 18.77 -9.87 -11.56
CA LYS A 59 18.46 -10.51 -10.26
C LYS A 59 18.76 -9.63 -9.02
N PRO A 60 18.39 -8.34 -9.00
CA PRO A 60 18.55 -7.49 -7.82
C PRO A 60 17.48 -7.78 -6.74
N GLY A 61 16.37 -8.44 -7.09
CA GLY A 61 15.22 -8.69 -6.22
C GLY A 61 13.93 -8.82 -7.03
N ASP A 62 12.79 -8.69 -6.36
CA ASP A 62 11.44 -8.77 -6.94
C ASP A 62 10.84 -7.38 -7.19
N VAL A 63 9.96 -7.28 -8.19
CA VAL A 63 9.14 -6.09 -8.50
C VAL A 63 7.67 -6.49 -8.41
N VAL A 64 6.85 -5.64 -7.80
CA VAL A 64 5.46 -5.93 -7.46
C VAL A 64 4.57 -4.74 -7.82
N GLY A 65 3.30 -5.03 -8.08
CA GLY A 65 2.31 -4.02 -8.45
C GLY A 65 1.54 -3.42 -7.28
N PRO A 66 0.63 -2.48 -7.57
CA PRO A 66 -0.11 -1.70 -6.57
C PRO A 66 -1.10 -2.50 -5.72
N ASP A 67 -1.37 -3.75 -6.09
CA ASP A 67 -2.32 -4.61 -5.35
C ASP A 67 -1.69 -5.22 -4.09
N ALA A 68 -0.37 -5.05 -3.88
CA ALA A 68 0.32 -5.56 -2.71
C ALA A 68 0.42 -4.50 -1.60
N GLY A 69 -0.03 -4.86 -0.40
CA GLY A 69 0.15 -4.06 0.82
C GLY A 69 1.47 -4.36 1.51
N PHE A 70 2.19 -3.33 1.93
CA PHE A 70 3.49 -3.44 2.59
C PHE A 70 3.47 -2.79 3.97
N VAL A 71 3.88 -3.56 4.97
CA VAL A 71 4.27 -3.03 6.28
C VAL A 71 5.65 -2.40 6.15
N ILE A 72 5.74 -1.08 6.32
CA ILE A 72 6.98 -0.33 6.05
C ILE A 72 7.88 -0.28 7.28
N PHE A 73 7.30 -0.26 8.48
CA PHE A 73 8.05 -0.25 9.74
C PHE A 73 7.47 -1.32 10.69
N PRO A 74 8.31 -2.14 11.35
CA PRO A 74 7.84 -3.21 12.24
C PRO A 74 7.03 -2.73 13.45
N ASP A 75 7.34 -1.51 13.91
CA ASP A 75 6.80 -0.95 15.17
C ASP A 75 5.74 0.14 14.92
N GLU A 76 5.33 0.33 13.66
CA GLU A 76 4.28 1.28 13.30
C GLU A 76 3.11 0.54 12.68
N ASP A 77 1.90 0.93 13.05
CA ASP A 77 0.69 0.49 12.36
C ASP A 77 0.55 1.27 11.04
N THR A 78 1.48 1.03 10.13
CA THR A 78 1.58 1.64 8.81
C THR A 78 1.69 0.55 7.73
N LEU A 79 0.65 0.44 6.91
CA LEU A 79 0.55 -0.45 5.76
C LEU A 79 0.15 0.39 4.53
N VAL A 80 0.99 0.38 3.50
CA VAL A 80 0.78 1.17 2.27
C VAL A 80 0.78 0.29 1.03
N ALA A 81 0.16 0.78 -0.03
CA ALA A 81 0.09 0.09 -1.32
C ALA A 81 0.70 1.01 -2.39
N PRO A 82 2.04 1.04 -2.51
CA PRO A 82 2.72 1.91 -3.46
C PRO A 82 2.41 1.48 -4.90
N ASP A 83 2.40 2.44 -5.83
CA ASP A 83 2.08 2.17 -7.23
C ASP A 83 3.04 1.17 -7.91
N VAL A 84 4.32 1.17 -7.51
CA VAL A 84 5.41 0.30 -8.00
C VAL A 84 6.58 0.29 -7.02
#